data_AF-A0A6J4KDL6-F1
#
_entry.id   AF-A0A6J4KDL6-F1
#
_cell.length_a   1.000
_cell.length_b   1.000
_cell.length_c   1.000
_cell.angle_alpha   90.00
_cell.angle_beta   90.00
_cell.angle_gamma   90.00
#
_symmetry.space_group_name_H-M   'P 1'
#
loop_
_entity.id
_entity.type
_entity.pdbx_description
1 polymer ?
#
loop_
_entity_poly.entity_id
_entity_poly.type
_entity_poly.pdbx_seq_one_letter_code
_entity_poly.pdbx_strand_id
1 'polypeptide(L)'
;MEEDFNYAEQFKSLDLDALKRDLIEMMTTSQEWWPADYGHYGPLFIRMTWHAAGTYRIADGRGGGGDGQQRFAPLNSWPDNANLDKARRLLWPIKKKYGRKISWADLLVLAGDVALQSMGFKTFGFGFGRPDVWEPEDIF
;
A
#
# COMPACT_ATOMS: atom_id res chain seq x y z
N MET A 1 -17.97 4.72 5.93
CA MET A 1 -18.33 5.32 4.62
C MET A 1 -19.81 5.58 4.62
N GLU A 2 -20.32 6.49 3.80
CA GLU A 2 -21.77 6.48 3.51
C GLU A 2 -22.17 5.13 2.88
N GLU A 3 -23.42 4.71 3.09
CA GLU A 3 -23.95 3.41 2.63
C GLU A 3 -23.91 3.27 1.10
N ASP A 4 -23.92 4.38 0.36
CA ASP A 4 -23.93 4.45 -1.11
C ASP A 4 -22.53 4.60 -1.73
N PHE A 5 -21.46 4.53 -0.93
CA PHE A 5 -20.11 4.70 -1.44
C PHE A 5 -19.67 3.54 -2.35
N ASN A 6 -19.29 3.85 -3.60
CA ASN A 6 -18.73 2.89 -4.55
C ASN A 6 -17.25 3.21 -4.85
N TYR A 7 -16.34 2.34 -4.40
CA TYR A 7 -14.91 2.53 -4.60
C TYR A 7 -14.51 2.51 -6.08
N ALA A 8 -15.06 1.58 -6.86
CA ALA A 8 -14.74 1.45 -8.28
C ALA A 8 -15.11 2.73 -9.06
N GLU A 9 -16.23 3.37 -8.73
CA GLU A 9 -16.61 4.65 -9.35
C GLU A 9 -15.68 5.79 -8.94
N GLN A 10 -15.33 5.87 -7.65
CA GLN A 10 -14.40 6.91 -7.16
C GLN A 10 -13.02 6.80 -7.81
N PHE A 11 -12.53 5.56 -7.96
CA PHE A 11 -11.26 5.25 -8.57
C PHE A 11 -11.16 5.72 -10.03
N LYS A 12 -12.25 5.68 -10.81
CA LYS A 12 -12.25 6.14 -12.22
C LYS A 12 -11.83 7.60 -12.39
N SER A 13 -12.01 8.42 -11.36
CA SER A 13 -11.65 9.84 -11.36
C SER A 13 -10.23 10.14 -10.87
N LEU A 14 -9.42 9.10 -10.63
CA LEU A 14 -8.05 9.21 -10.15
C LEU A 14 -7.07 9.45 -11.31
N ASP A 15 -6.24 10.48 -11.17
CA ASP A 15 -5.09 10.68 -12.05
C ASP A 15 -3.95 9.73 -11.61
N LEU A 16 -3.80 8.63 -12.35
CA LEU A 16 -2.81 7.60 -12.06
C LEU A 16 -1.38 8.06 -12.30
N ASP A 17 -1.14 8.92 -13.29
CA ASP A 17 0.20 9.41 -13.58
C ASP A 17 0.65 10.39 -12.50
N ALA A 18 -0.26 11.25 -12.02
CA ALA A 18 0.01 12.09 -10.86
C ALA A 18 0.31 11.25 -9.61
N LEU A 19 -0.50 10.21 -9.33
CA LEU A 19 -0.27 9.34 -8.17
C LEU A 19 1.09 8.65 -8.24
N LYS A 20 1.49 8.14 -9.41
CA LYS A 20 2.80 7.51 -9.61
C LYS A 20 3.95 8.51 -9.44
N ARG A 21 3.81 9.75 -9.96
CA ARG A 21 4.82 10.80 -9.76
C ARG A 21 5.00 11.14 -8.28
N ASP A 22 3.90 11.32 -7.55
CA ASP A 22 3.94 11.59 -6.11
C ASP A 22 4.60 10.44 -5.32
N LEU A 23 4.34 9.19 -5.71
CA LEU A 23 4.99 8.02 -5.11
C LEU A 23 6.50 8.02 -5.34
N ILE A 24 6.95 8.31 -6.56
CA ILE A 24 8.37 8.40 -6.91
C ILE A 24 9.05 9.54 -6.14
N GLU A 25 8.44 10.72 -6.13
CA GLU A 25 8.96 11.88 -5.38
C GLU A 25 9.13 11.54 -3.90
N MET A 26 8.11 10.94 -3.28
CA MET A 26 8.15 10.52 -1.88
C MET A 26 9.24 9.45 -1.64
N MET A 27 9.44 8.50 -2.56
CA MET A 27 10.51 7.50 -2.44
C MET A 27 11.90 8.12 -2.35
N THR A 28 12.11 9.28 -2.98
CA THR A 28 13.39 10.02 -2.97
C THR A 28 13.44 11.15 -1.94
N THR A 29 12.37 11.38 -1.18
CA THR A 29 12.28 12.46 -0.19
C THR A 29 12.41 11.90 1.22
N SER A 30 13.66 11.67 1.64
CA SER A 30 14.00 11.14 2.95
C SER A 30 13.41 11.98 4.09
N GLN A 31 12.94 11.31 5.14
CA GLN A 31 12.36 11.90 6.35
C GLN A 31 13.29 11.66 7.54
N GLU A 32 13.52 12.69 8.36
CA GLU A 32 14.45 12.59 9.51
C GLU A 32 14.06 11.50 10.53
N TRP A 33 12.76 11.28 10.73
CA TRP A 33 12.25 10.27 11.68
C TRP A 33 12.36 8.83 11.18
N TRP A 34 12.64 8.64 9.88
CA TRP A 34 12.94 7.34 9.30
C TRP A 34 13.77 7.52 8.03
N PRO A 35 15.08 7.81 8.13
CA PRO A 35 15.90 8.14 6.97
C PRO A 35 15.88 7.05 5.90
N ALA A 36 15.82 7.45 4.64
CA ALA A 36 15.84 6.52 3.52
C ALA A 36 17.23 5.91 3.34
N ASP A 37 17.32 4.58 3.42
CA ASP A 37 18.52 3.85 3.03
C ASP A 37 18.88 4.20 1.58
N TYR A 38 20.15 4.56 1.36
CA TYR A 38 20.66 4.97 0.04
C TYR A 38 19.91 6.16 -0.60
N GLY A 39 19.17 6.94 0.20
CA GLY A 39 18.34 8.03 -0.31
C GLY A 39 17.10 7.58 -1.08
N HIS A 40 16.70 6.31 -0.98
CA HIS A 40 15.54 5.78 -1.72
C HIS A 40 14.73 4.74 -0.92
N TYR A 41 13.46 5.01 -0.63
CA TYR A 41 12.57 4.09 0.10
C TYR A 41 12.06 2.88 -0.70
N GLY A 42 12.38 2.80 -2.00
CA GLY A 42 11.91 1.74 -2.90
C GLY A 42 12.04 0.31 -2.33
N PRO A 43 13.23 -0.13 -1.84
CA PRO A 43 13.39 -1.45 -1.24
C PRO A 43 12.45 -1.70 -0.05
N LEU A 44 12.21 -0.68 0.78
CA LEU A 44 11.27 -0.77 1.90
C LEU A 44 9.83 -0.96 1.43
N PHE A 45 9.40 -0.28 0.36
CA PHE A 45 8.05 -0.45 -0.19
C PHE A 45 7.85 -1.76 -0.93
N ILE A 46 8.89 -2.29 -1.57
CA ILE A 46 8.88 -3.66 -2.11
C ILE A 46 8.63 -4.66 -0.97
N ARG A 47 9.38 -4.55 0.14
CA ARG A 47 9.16 -5.40 1.33
C ARG A 47 7.74 -5.22 1.89
N MET A 48 7.27 -3.98 2.07
CA MET A 48 5.93 -3.71 2.58
C MET A 48 4.84 -4.39 1.73
N THR A 49 4.96 -4.27 0.41
CA THR A 49 4.06 -4.88 -0.57
C THR A 49 4.11 -6.40 -0.51
N TRP A 50 5.31 -6.97 -0.49
CA TRP A 50 5.53 -8.40 -0.35
C TRP A 50 4.87 -8.94 0.91
N HIS A 51 5.08 -8.32 2.07
CA HIS A 51 4.46 -8.73 3.33
C HIS A 51 2.94 -8.52 3.34
N ALA A 52 2.41 -7.53 2.60
CA ALA A 52 0.98 -7.31 2.51
C ALA A 52 0.32 -8.47 1.75
N ALA A 53 0.92 -8.92 0.65
CA ALA A 53 0.43 -10.06 -0.13
C ALA A 53 0.77 -11.42 0.51
N GLY A 54 1.87 -11.51 1.26
CA GLY A 54 2.47 -12.76 1.73
C GLY A 54 1.72 -13.49 2.84
N THR A 55 0.65 -12.91 3.39
CA THR A 55 -0.20 -13.60 4.38
C THR A 55 -1.21 -14.55 3.75
N TYR A 56 -1.36 -14.52 2.42
CA TYR A 56 -2.30 -15.35 1.67
C TYR A 56 -2.03 -16.86 1.85
N ARG A 57 -3.11 -17.65 1.91
CA ARG A 57 -3.05 -19.12 2.04
C ARG A 57 -4.05 -19.79 1.10
N ILE A 58 -3.62 -20.82 0.38
CA ILE A 58 -4.49 -21.55 -0.56
C ILE A 58 -5.56 -22.44 0.10
N ALA A 59 -5.42 -22.73 1.40
CA ALA A 59 -6.29 -23.66 2.11
C ALA A 59 -7.72 -23.12 2.28
N ASP A 60 -7.85 -21.81 2.48
CA ASP A 60 -9.12 -21.12 2.72
C ASP A 60 -9.23 -19.78 1.98
N GLY A 61 -8.18 -19.36 1.26
CA GLY A 61 -8.16 -18.12 0.49
C GLY A 61 -8.00 -16.86 1.34
N ARG A 62 -7.83 -16.98 2.67
CA ARG A 62 -7.68 -15.83 3.58
C ARG A 62 -6.30 -15.18 3.46
N GLY A 63 -6.21 -13.97 4.01
CA GLY A 63 -5.01 -13.15 3.94
C GLY A 63 -4.75 -12.55 2.57
N GLY A 64 -3.57 -11.98 2.39
CA GLY A 64 -3.14 -11.30 1.17
C GLY A 64 -3.39 -9.79 1.17
N GLY A 65 -3.04 -9.17 0.04
CA GLY A 65 -3.05 -7.71 -0.12
C GLY A 65 -4.41 -7.13 -0.48
N GLY A 66 -5.47 -7.95 -0.51
CA GLY A 66 -6.79 -7.61 -1.05
C GLY A 66 -7.56 -6.54 -0.27
N ASP A 67 -7.39 -6.51 1.06
CA ASP A 67 -8.23 -5.69 1.95
C ASP A 67 -7.44 -4.66 2.75
N GLY A 68 -6.11 -4.64 2.56
CA GLY A 68 -5.23 -3.79 3.34
C GLY A 68 -5.15 -4.19 4.82
N GLN A 69 -5.36 -5.47 5.16
CA GLN A 69 -5.31 -5.96 6.55
C GLN A 69 -3.98 -5.66 7.28
N GLN A 70 -2.88 -5.43 6.56
CA GLN A 70 -1.56 -5.14 7.16
C GLN A 70 -1.54 -3.89 8.06
N ARG A 71 -2.54 -2.97 7.95
CA ARG A 71 -2.66 -1.82 8.86
C ARG A 71 -3.41 -2.12 10.16
N PHE A 72 -4.09 -3.27 10.27
CA PHE A 72 -4.82 -3.67 11.46
C PHE A 72 -4.10 -4.77 12.26
N ALA A 73 -4.53 -4.96 13.50
CA ALA A 73 -4.10 -6.10 14.29
C ALA A 73 -4.62 -7.42 13.66
N PRO A 74 -3.92 -8.55 13.83
CA PRO A 74 -2.62 -8.67 14.48
C PRO A 74 -1.45 -8.31 13.52
N LEU A 75 -1.71 -8.23 12.21
CA LEU A 75 -0.65 -8.12 11.18
C LEU A 75 0.23 -6.88 11.36
N ASN A 76 -0.34 -5.75 11.77
CA ASN A 76 0.40 -4.51 11.98
C ASN A 76 1.47 -4.60 13.09
N SER A 77 1.41 -5.63 13.93
CA SER A 77 2.25 -5.84 15.11
C SER A 77 3.00 -7.17 15.09
N TRP A 78 2.90 -7.93 14.00
CA TRP A 78 3.70 -9.14 13.82
C TRP A 78 5.20 -8.80 13.80
N PRO A 79 6.06 -9.63 14.42
CA PRO A 79 7.51 -9.42 14.41
C PRO A 79 8.08 -9.27 12.99
N ASP A 80 7.57 -10.07 12.04
CA ASP A 80 8.03 -10.05 10.66
C ASP A 80 7.62 -8.76 9.91
N ASN A 81 6.59 -8.05 10.41
CA ASN A 81 6.15 -6.76 9.90
C ASN A 81 6.78 -5.57 10.62
N ALA A 82 7.84 -5.81 11.43
CA ALA A 82 8.57 -4.74 12.10
C ALA A 82 9.02 -3.65 11.11
N ASN A 83 8.88 -2.39 11.54
CA ASN A 83 9.17 -1.17 10.78
C ASN A 83 8.28 -0.92 9.55
N LEU A 84 7.35 -1.82 9.20
CA LEU A 84 6.37 -1.54 8.14
C LEU A 84 5.32 -0.51 8.59
N ASP A 85 5.18 -0.25 9.88
CA ASP A 85 4.45 0.89 10.42
C ASP A 85 5.00 2.23 9.89
N LYS A 86 6.34 2.39 9.82
CA LYS A 86 6.98 3.56 9.22
C LYS A 86 6.76 3.63 7.72
N ALA A 87 6.89 2.50 7.02
CA ALA A 87 6.63 2.42 5.58
C ALA A 87 5.19 2.90 5.26
N ARG A 88 4.18 2.38 5.97
CA ARG A 88 2.80 2.83 5.82
C ARG A 88 2.62 4.30 6.18
N ARG A 89 3.34 4.80 7.19
CA ARG A 89 3.29 6.21 7.61
C ARG A 89 3.83 7.15 6.53
N LEU A 90 4.89 6.78 5.80
CA LEU A 90 5.44 7.56 4.69
C LEU A 90 4.42 7.79 3.57
N LEU A 91 3.48 6.86 3.38
CA LEU A 91 2.41 6.95 2.37
C LEU A 91 1.24 7.85 2.79
N TRP A 92 1.18 8.31 4.06
CA TRP A 92 0.06 9.12 4.54
C TRP A 92 -0.17 10.42 3.76
N PRO A 93 0.84 11.24 3.41
CA PRO A 93 0.62 12.46 2.63
C PRO A 93 -0.05 12.18 1.27
N ILE A 94 0.32 11.07 0.62
CA ILE A 94 -0.27 10.61 -0.64
C ILE A 94 -1.72 10.17 -0.39
N LYS A 95 -1.96 9.30 0.60
CA LYS A 95 -3.33 8.88 0.96
C LYS A 95 -4.22 10.07 1.27
N LYS A 96 -3.70 11.08 1.97
CA LYS A 96 -4.41 12.32 2.32
C LYS A 96 -4.76 13.13 1.07
N LYS A 97 -3.83 13.28 0.12
CA LYS A 97 -4.06 14.01 -1.14
C LYS A 97 -5.14 13.38 -2.01
N TYR A 98 -5.12 12.06 -2.16
CA TYR A 98 -6.05 11.34 -3.05
C TYR A 98 -7.33 10.86 -2.37
N GLY A 99 -7.38 10.90 -1.03
CA GLY A 99 -8.59 10.67 -0.25
C GLY A 99 -9.23 9.32 -0.57
N ARG A 100 -10.54 9.33 -0.84
CA ARG A 100 -11.34 8.11 -1.10
C ARG A 100 -11.18 7.56 -2.52
N LYS A 101 -10.42 8.23 -3.41
CA LYS A 101 -10.16 7.76 -4.78
C LYS A 101 -9.13 6.62 -4.84
N ILE A 102 -8.33 6.46 -3.80
CA ILE A 102 -7.38 5.35 -3.64
C ILE A 102 -7.55 4.73 -2.25
N SER A 103 -7.74 3.42 -2.17
CA SER A 103 -7.79 2.69 -0.91
C SER A 103 -6.37 2.52 -0.33
N TRP A 104 -6.25 2.22 0.96
CA TRP A 104 -4.99 1.73 1.49
C TRP A 104 -4.61 0.39 0.87
N ALA A 105 -5.56 -0.51 0.65
CA ALA A 105 -5.29 -1.80 0.02
C ALA A 105 -4.56 -1.66 -1.33
N ASP A 106 -5.07 -0.81 -2.23
CA ASP A 106 -4.39 -0.55 -3.50
C ASP A 106 -3.09 0.24 -3.32
N LEU A 107 -3.07 1.26 -2.46
CA LEU A 107 -1.88 2.10 -2.27
C LEU A 107 -0.69 1.30 -1.70
N LEU A 108 -0.94 0.37 -0.78
CA LEU A 108 0.10 -0.46 -0.18
C LEU A 108 0.79 -1.33 -1.23
N VAL A 109 0.02 -1.94 -2.13
CA VAL A 109 0.57 -2.82 -3.18
C VAL A 109 1.15 -2.00 -4.33
N LEU A 110 0.53 -0.87 -4.69
CA LEU A 110 1.03 0.03 -5.73
C LEU A 110 2.41 0.60 -5.39
N ALA A 111 2.67 0.90 -4.11
CA ALA A 111 3.95 1.43 -3.68
C ALA A 111 5.13 0.51 -4.05
N GLY A 112 4.98 -0.82 -3.92
CA GLY A 112 6.01 -1.76 -4.35
C GLY A 112 6.16 -1.87 -5.87
N ASP A 113 5.05 -1.83 -6.61
CA ASP A 113 5.06 -1.85 -8.08
C ASP A 113 5.75 -0.59 -8.66
N VAL A 114 5.45 0.59 -8.11
CA VAL A 114 6.11 1.84 -8.48
C VAL A 114 7.57 1.86 -8.05
N ALA A 115 7.91 1.30 -6.88
CA ALA A 115 9.29 1.18 -6.43
C ALA A 115 10.14 0.32 -7.38
N LEU A 116 9.59 -0.79 -7.88
CA LEU A 116 10.26 -1.61 -8.90
C LEU A 116 10.52 -0.80 -10.18
N GLN A 117 9.49 -0.10 -10.67
CA GLN A 117 9.59 0.74 -11.87
C GLN A 117 10.58 1.88 -11.71
N SER A 118 10.58 2.59 -10.57
CA SER A 118 11.48 3.72 -10.32
C SER A 118 12.95 3.30 -10.27
N MET A 119 13.22 2.03 -9.91
CA MET A 119 14.55 1.44 -9.87
C MET A 119 14.90 0.66 -11.15
N GLY A 120 14.16 0.86 -12.25
CA GLY A 120 14.51 0.36 -13.58
C GLY A 120 13.92 -1.01 -13.95
N PHE A 121 13.06 -1.59 -13.11
CA PHE A 121 12.38 -2.85 -13.43
C PHE A 121 11.01 -2.63 -14.08
N LYS A 122 10.81 -3.14 -15.29
CA LYS A 122 9.50 -3.10 -15.96
C LYS A 122 8.58 -4.18 -15.38
N THR A 123 7.55 -3.76 -14.63
CA THR A 123 6.54 -4.68 -14.10
C THR A 123 5.57 -5.15 -15.18
N PHE A 124 4.90 -6.28 -14.93
CA PHE A 124 4.00 -6.90 -15.91
C PHE A 124 2.71 -6.09 -16.14
N GLY A 125 2.24 -5.44 -15.08
CA GLY A 125 0.99 -4.67 -15.04
C GLY A 125 0.49 -4.54 -13.62
N PHE A 126 -0.50 -3.67 -13.41
CA PHE A 126 -1.08 -3.44 -12.09
C PHE A 126 -2.61 -3.34 -12.20
N GLY A 127 -3.32 -4.09 -11.36
CA GLY A 127 -4.78 -4.02 -11.22
C GLY A 127 -5.18 -3.28 -9.94
N PHE A 128 -6.13 -2.36 -10.07
CA PHE A 128 -6.77 -1.64 -8.97
C PHE A 128 -8.15 -2.21 -8.67
N GLY A 129 -8.79 -1.73 -7.60
CA GLY A 129 -10.14 -2.09 -7.23
C GLY A 129 -10.24 -2.80 -5.88
N ARG A 130 -9.17 -2.81 -5.09
CA ARG A 130 -9.16 -3.39 -3.73
C ARG A 130 -9.83 -2.41 -2.76
N PRO A 131 -11.04 -2.67 -2.24
CA PRO A 131 -11.67 -1.78 -1.28
C PRO A 131 -10.96 -1.81 0.08
N ASP A 132 -11.04 -0.72 0.83
CA ASP A 132 -10.61 -0.72 2.24
C ASP A 132 -11.67 -1.37 3.13
N VAL A 133 -11.21 -2.16 4.11
CA VAL A 133 -12.02 -2.63 5.24
C VAL A 133 -11.86 -1.70 6.46
N TRP A 134 -12.75 -1.81 7.45
CA TRP A 134 -12.79 -0.89 8.60
C TRP A 134 -12.38 -1.53 9.92
N GLU A 135 -12.20 -2.84 9.91
CA GLU A 135 -11.84 -3.66 11.05
C GLU A 135 -10.95 -4.82 10.60
N PRO A 136 -10.17 -5.41 11.52
CA PRO A 136 -9.44 -6.63 11.21
C PRO A 136 -10.39 -7.77 10.80
N GLU A 137 -9.91 -8.66 9.93
CA GLU A 137 -10.65 -9.89 9.59
C GLU A 137 -10.84 -10.71 10.87
N ASP A 138 -12.08 -11.16 11.12
CA ASP A 138 -12.35 -12.04 12.25
C ASP A 138 -11.73 -13.42 12.00
N ILE A 139 -10.96 -13.89 12.98
CA ILE A 139 -10.14 -15.10 12.87
C ILE A 139 -10.65 -16.20 13.80
N PHE A 140 -11.82 -16.03 14.41
CA PHE A 140 -12.40 -16.95 15.40
C PHE A 140 -13.73 -17.57 14.95
#